data_AF-A0A166RB40-F1
#
_entry.id   AF-A0A166RB40-F1
#
_cell.length_a   1.000
_cell.length_b   1.000
_cell.length_c   1.000
_cell.angle_alpha   90.00
_cell.angle_beta   90.00
_cell.angle_gamma   90.00
#
_symmetry.space_group_name_H-M   'P 1'
#
loop_
_entity.id
_entity.type
_entity.pdbx_description
1 polymer ?
#
loop_
_entity_poly.entity_id
_entity_poly.type
_entity_poly.pdbx_seq_one_letter_code
_entity_poly.pdbx_strand_id
1 'polypeptide(L)' 'KCRIAEIVQYTCDLEKEGNGRQRVHCFPIPRIFRICPGRPAVEITKFVNINEHTGETEIPAAASESLPKAKPWRDVVRHE' A
#
# COMPACT_ATOMS: atom_id res chain seq x y z
N LYS A 1 17.10 13.10 0.25
CA LYS A 1 16.90 11.73 -0.27
C LYS A 1 15.56 11.21 0.24
N CYS A 2 14.73 10.60 -0.60
CA CYS A 2 13.47 9.99 -0.15
C CYS A 2 13.73 8.56 0.36
N ARG A 3 12.91 8.08 1.30
CA ARG A 3 12.92 6.69 1.77
C ARG A 3 11.63 5.98 1.35
N ILE A 4 11.72 4.67 1.17
CA ILE A 4 10.57 3.79 1.00
C ILE A 4 10.26 3.20 2.38
N ALA A 5 8.97 3.13 2.72
CA ALA A 5 8.49 2.54 3.96
C ALA A 5 7.29 1.65 3.66
N GLU A 6 7.10 0.61 4.46
CA GLU A 6 5.98 -0.31 4.35
C GLU A 6 5.12 -0.24 5.61
N ILE A 7 3.80 -0.36 5.43
CA ILE A 7 2.83 -0.63 6.48
C ILE A 7 2.01 -1.84 6.04
N VAL A 8 1.92 -2.87 6.88
CA VAL A 8 1.02 -4.00 6.63
C VAL A 8 -0.33 -3.67 7.25
N GLN A 9 -1.37 -3.68 6.42
CA GLN A 9 -2.76 -3.64 6.84
C GLN A 9 -3.36 -5.05 6.76
N TYR A 10 -4.54 -5.25 7.35
CA TYR A 10 -5.26 -6.52 7.24
C TYR A 10 -6.70 -6.24 6.82
N THR A 11 -7.23 -7.04 5.90
CA THR A 11 -8.67 -7.20 5.71
C THR A 11 -9.08 -8.52 6.34
N CYS A 12 -10.15 -8.51 7.12
CA CYS A 12 -10.60 -9.69 7.87
C CYS A 12 -12.05 -10.00 7.53
N ASP A 13 -12.31 -11.27 7.22
CA ASP A 13 -13.63 -11.80 6.90
C ASP A 13 -14.00 -12.92 7.88
N LEU A 14 -15.31 -13.15 8.06
CA LEU A 14 -15.83 -14.26 8.85
C LEU A 14 -16.13 -15.45 7.94
N GLU A 15 -15.36 -16.52 8.07
CA GLU A 15 -15.60 -17.78 7.38
C GLU A 15 -16.41 -18.72 8.27
N LYS A 16 -17.42 -19.39 7.69
CA LYS A 16 -18.11 -20.49 8.37
C LYS A 16 -17.39 -21.79 8.08
N GLU A 17 -16.88 -22.43 9.13
CA GLU A 17 -16.35 -23.78 9.04
C GLU A 17 -17.49 -24.79 8.81
N GLY A 18 -17.16 -25.98 8.27
CA GLY A 18 -18.14 -27.04 8.00
C GLY A 18 -18.87 -27.58 9.25
N ASN A 19 -18.39 -27.25 10.45
CA ASN A 19 -19.00 -27.56 11.74
C ASN A 19 -19.97 -26.46 12.24
N GLY A 20 -20.18 -25.37 11.47
CA GLY A 20 -21.01 -24.23 11.83
C GLY A 20 -20.31 -23.15 12.70
N ARG A 21 -19.05 -23.34 13.09
CA ARG A 21 -18.26 -22.32 13.82
C ARG A 21 -17.83 -21.21 12.89
N GLN A 22 -17.79 -19.98 13.41
CA GLN A 22 -17.22 -18.84 12.71
C GLN A 22 -15.74 -18.73 13.02
N ARG A 23 -14.92 -18.55 11.99
CA ARG A 23 -13.50 -18.28 12.09
C ARG A 23 -13.21 -16.94 11.42
N VAL A 24 -12.46 -16.08 12.10
CA VAL A 24 -11.93 -14.85 11.50
C VAL A 24 -10.74 -15.24 10.63
N HIS A 25 -10.81 -14.91 9.35
CA HIS A 25 -9.71 -15.08 8.40
C HIS A 25 -9.23 -13.70 7.95
N CYS A 26 -7.94 -13.39 8.18
CA CYS A 26 -7.36 -12.09 7.85
C CYS A 26 -6.30 -12.23 6.77
N PHE A 27 -6.42 -11.43 5.71
CA PHE A 27 -5.45 -11.35 4.63
C PHE A 27 -4.57 -10.10 4.80
N PRO A 28 -3.23 -10.22 4.81
CA PRO A 28 -2.33 -9.08 4.87
C PRO A 28 -2.35 -8.28 3.55
N ILE A 29 -2.35 -6.95 3.67
CA ILE A 29 -2.32 -6.00 2.56
C ILE A 29 -1.10 -5.09 2.77
N PRO A 30 0.03 -5.34 2.09
CA PRO A 30 1.20 -4.47 2.16
C PRO A 30 0.89 -3.12 1.49
N ARG A 31 1.23 -2.03 2.18
CA ARG A 31 1.07 -0.65 1.70
C ARG A 31 2.43 0.02 1.68
N ILE A 32 2.87 0.44 0.50
CA ILE A 32 4.22 0.97 0.31
C ILE A 32 4.14 2.49 0.12
N PHE A 33 4.95 3.22 0.85
CA PHE A 33 4.96 4.67 0.89
C PHE A 33 6.31 5.24 0.51
N ARG A 34 6.29 6.30 -0.30
CA ARG A 34 7.45 7.16 -0.55
C ARG A 34 7.40 8.36 0.36
N ILE A 35 8.42 8.51 1.21
CA ILE A 35 8.53 9.60 2.17
C ILE A 35 9.72 10.48 1.75
N CYS A 36 9.43 11.75 1.44
CA CYS A 36 10.43 12.74 1.08
C CYS A 36 10.38 13.91 2.09
N PRO A 37 11.53 14.50 2.47
CA PRO A 37 11.53 15.66 3.37
C PRO A 37 10.68 16.82 2.83
N GLY A 38 9.89 17.45 3.71
CA GLY A 38 9.03 18.60 3.37
C GLY A 38 7.84 18.29 2.47
N ARG A 39 7.50 17.01 2.24
CA ARG A 39 6.36 16.59 1.44
C ARG A 39 5.51 15.57 2.20
N PRO A 40 4.17 15.57 2.03
CA PRO A 40 3.33 14.49 2.53
C PRO A 40 3.78 13.12 2.00
N ALA A 41 3.60 12.07 2.80
CA ALA A 41 3.85 10.70 2.35
C ALA A 41 2.86 10.32 1.25
N VAL A 42 3.35 9.60 0.24
CA VAL A 42 2.54 9.15 -0.90
C VAL A 42 2.52 7.64 -0.94
N GLU A 43 1.33 7.05 -0.97
CA GLU A 43 1.18 5.63 -1.24
C GLU A 43 1.54 5.35 -2.71
N ILE A 44 2.49 4.44 -2.91
CA ILE A 44 3.01 4.01 -4.21
C ILE A 44 2.85 2.50 -4.42
N THR A 45 2.01 1.82 -3.62
CA THR A 45 1.75 0.37 -3.71
C THR A 45 1.38 -0.10 -5.11
N LYS A 46 0.65 0.71 -5.90
CA LYS A 46 0.30 0.38 -7.29
C LYS A 46 1.42 0.61 -8.31
N PHE A 47 2.51 1.24 -7.90
CA PHE A 47 3.61 1.70 -8.75
C PHE A 47 4.93 0.99 -8.46
N VAL A 48 4.89 -0.02 -7.59
CA VAL A 48 6.04 -0.83 -7.18
C VAL A 48 5.84 -2.26 -7.63
N ASN A 49 6.92 -2.88 -8.09
CA ASN A 49 6.97 -4.30 -8.32
C ASN A 49 7.54 -4.95 -7.06
N ILE A 50 6.85 -5.98 -6.55
CA ILE A 50 7.33 -6.80 -5.44
C ILE A 50 7.81 -8.11 -6.04
N ASN A 51 9.07 -8.46 -5.82
CA ASN A 51 9.55 -9.78 -6.15
C ASN A 51 8.94 -10.78 -5.16
N GLU A 52 8.08 -11.67 -5.65
CA GLU A 52 7.35 -12.64 -4.80
C GLU A 52 8.28 -13.65 -4.10
N HIS A 53 9.51 -13.84 -4.60
CA HIS A 53 10.48 -14.77 -4.04
C HIS A 53 11.43 -14.11 -3.02
N THR A 54 11.81 -12.84 -3.22
CA THR A 54 12.77 -12.14 -2.37
C THR A 54 12.14 -11.11 -1.44
N GLY A 55 10.92 -10.65 -1.74
CA GLY A 55 10.25 -9.54 -1.06
C GLY A 55 10.83 -8.16 -1.41
N GLU A 56 11.81 -8.09 -2.31
CA GLU A 56 12.42 -6.83 -2.71
C GLU A 56 11.43 -5.95 -3.47
N THR A 57 11.49 -4.66 -3.18
CA THR A 57 10.56 -3.65 -3.69
C THR A 57 11.29 -2.71 -4.63
N GLU A 58 10.88 -2.69 -5.90
CA GLU A 58 11.47 -1.81 -6.91
C GLU A 58 10.42 -0.86 -7.49
N ILE A 59 10.82 0.40 -7.71
CA ILE A 59 10.00 1.37 -8.46
C ILE A 59 10.51 1.34 -9.90
N PRO A 60 9.73 0.83 -10.88
CA PRO A 60 10.12 0.87 -12.28
C PRO A 60 10.37 2.31 -12.74
N ALA A 61 11.39 2.53 -13.56
CA ALA A 61 11.75 3.88 -14.02
C ALA A 61 10.56 4.61 -14.69
N ALA A 62 9.76 3.90 -15.48
CA ALA A 62 8.55 4.43 -16.13
C ALA A 62 7.45 4.83 -15.11
N ALA A 63 7.36 4.17 -13.97
CA ALA A 63 6.41 4.51 -12.92
C ALA A 63 6.85 5.77 -12.16
N SER A 64 8.16 6.03 -12.06
CA SER A 64 8.73 7.20 -11.37
C SER A 64 8.23 8.54 -11.94
N GLU A 65 7.98 8.59 -13.25
CA GLU A 65 7.46 9.78 -13.95
C GLU A 65 5.97 10.05 -13.70
N SER A 66 5.20 8.99 -13.42
CA SER A 66 3.74 9.05 -13.21
C SER A 66 3.34 8.99 -11.73
N LEU A 67 4.31 9.06 -10.81
CA LEU A 67 4.01 8.97 -9.39
C LEU A 67 3.07 10.09 -8.94
N PRO A 68 2.07 9.76 -8.11
CA PRO A 68 1.14 10.75 -7.60
C PRO A 68 1.90 11.86 -6.86
N LYS A 69 1.53 13.10 -7.17
CA LYS A 69 2.06 14.26 -6.44
C LYS A 69 1.42 14.29 -5.06
N ALA A 70 2.25 14.37 -4.03
CA ALA A 70 1.81 14.59 -2.67
C ALA A 70 0.94 15.86 -2.59
N LYS A 71 -0.20 15.77 -1.89
CA LYS A 71 -1.05 16.91 -1.58
C LYS A 71 -1.34 16.94 -0.07
N PRO A 72 -1.39 18.14 0.55
CA PRO A 72 -1.94 18.27 1.89
C PRO A 72 -3.36 17.70 1.96
N TRP A 73 -3.74 17.12 3.09
CA TRP A 73 -5.08 16.53 3.26
C TRP A 73 -6.22 17.50 2.91
N ARG A 74 -6.07 18.77 3.28
CA ARG A 74 -7.02 19.86 2.96
C ARG A 74 -7.25 20.09 1.47
N ASP A 75 -6.33 19.65 0.62
CA ASP A 75 -6.36 19.85 -0.83
C ASP A 75 -6.76 18.56 -1.59
N VAL A 76 -7.22 17.52 -0.86
CA VAL A 76 -7.67 16.24 -1.44
C VAL A 76 -9.15 16.36 -1.83
N VAL A 77 -9.41 16.26 -3.14
CA VAL A 77 -10.77 16.18 -3.70
C VAL A 77 -11.13 14.72 -3.88
N ARG A 78 -12.24 14.28 -3.26
CA ARG A 78 -12.81 12.94 -3.47
C ARG A 78 -13.77 13.01 -4.65
N HIS A 79 -13.52 12.19 -5.67
CA HIS A 79 -14.47 11.94 -6.73
C HIS A 79 -15.16 10.61 -6.38
N GLU A 80 -16.48 10.68 -6.18
CA GLU A 80 -17.34 9.50 -5.99
C GLU A 80 -17.55 8.74 -7.30
#